data_AF-A0A933QZB0-F1
#
_entry.id   AF-A0A933QZB0-F1
#
_cell.length_a   1.000
_cell.length_b   1.000
_cell.length_c   1.000
_cell.angle_alpha   90.00
_cell.angle_beta   90.00
_cell.angle_gamma   90.00
#
_symmetry.space_group_name_H-M   'P 1'
#
loop_
_entity.id
_entity.type
_entity.pdbx_description
1 polymer ?
#
loop_
_entity_poly.entity_id
_entity_poly.type
_entity_poly.pdbx_seq_one_letter_code
_entity_poly.pdbx_strand_id
1 'polypeptide(L)'
;MNDDGTSKPSDTGIPPKPVQSDGQGDAQWERDLLNRLAFAALNEQRRTRRWGIFFKTLVFIYVFALMFAYRPEGWQNVGAKVGKHTALVEVSGIIAAEGDASADTVITGLRAAFEDKKTAGVIVR
;
A
#
# COMPACT_ATOMS: atom_id res chain seq x y z
N MET A 1 73.32 47.90 58.48
CA MET A 1 71.98 47.61 59.03
C MET A 1 71.07 47.24 57.86
N ASN A 2 71.09 45.99 57.35
CA ASN A 2 70.46 44.78 57.93
C ASN A 2 68.94 44.80 57.67
N ASP A 3 68.24 43.82 57.09
CA ASP A 3 68.50 42.43 56.71
C ASP A 3 67.48 41.98 55.62
N ASP A 4 67.87 40.93 54.89
CA ASP A 4 67.11 39.74 54.42
C ASP A 4 65.56 39.72 54.39
N GLY A 5 64.99 39.04 53.39
CA GLY A 5 63.59 38.62 53.48
C GLY A 5 62.94 38.22 52.16
N THR A 6 63.31 37.05 51.65
CA THR A 6 62.54 36.31 50.64
C THR A 6 61.03 36.27 50.96
N SER A 7 60.16 36.61 50.00
CA SER A 7 58.72 36.32 50.08
C SER A 7 58.25 35.56 48.84
N LYS A 8 58.19 34.24 49.04
CA LYS A 8 57.59 33.22 48.18
C LYS A 8 56.07 33.48 48.05
N PRO A 9 55.43 33.19 46.90
CA PRO A 9 53.97 33.26 46.81
C PRO A 9 53.34 32.12 47.60
N SER A 10 52.45 32.47 48.52
CA SER A 10 51.65 31.55 49.32
C SER A 10 50.63 30.86 48.43
N ASP A 11 50.91 29.60 48.14
CA ASP A 11 49.95 28.61 47.65
C ASP A 11 48.92 28.34 48.75
N THR A 12 47.80 29.06 48.73
CA THR A 12 46.61 28.70 49.51
C THR A 12 45.76 27.75 48.69
N GLY A 13 46.08 26.46 48.82
CA GLY A 13 45.22 25.36 48.39
C GLY A 13 43.85 25.44 49.04
N ILE A 14 42.91 26.07 48.33
CA ILE A 14 41.49 25.90 48.58
C ILE A 14 41.03 24.77 47.65
N PRO A 15 40.72 23.57 48.17
CA PRO A 15 40.06 22.57 47.34
C PRO A 15 38.70 23.14 46.88
N PRO A 16 38.33 23.01 45.60
CA PRO A 16 37.03 23.45 45.14
C PRO A 16 35.96 22.70 45.94
N LYS A 17 35.16 23.45 46.72
CA LYS A 17 34.00 22.91 47.44
C LYS A 17 33.14 22.14 46.44
N PRO A 18 32.70 20.91 46.77
CA PRO A 18 31.75 20.19 45.92
C PRO A 18 30.47 21.02 45.87
N VAL A 19 30.12 21.48 44.67
CA VAL A 19 28.88 22.21 44.43
C VAL A 19 27.75 21.20 44.67
N GLN A 20 27.16 21.28 45.85
CA GLN A 20 26.02 20.46 46.23
C GLN A 20 24.80 20.93 45.44
N SER A 21 24.40 20.12 44.46
CA SER A 21 23.01 19.82 44.08
C SER A 21 22.04 21.01 44.04
N ASP A 22 21.90 21.62 42.87
CA ASP A 22 20.68 22.32 42.45
C ASP A 22 19.71 21.33 41.81
N GLY A 23 19.20 20.38 42.61
CA GLY A 23 18.21 19.37 42.16
C GLY A 23 16.90 19.96 41.60
N GLN A 24 16.71 21.28 41.74
CA GLN A 24 15.57 22.02 41.19
C GLN A 24 15.86 22.60 39.79
N GLY A 25 17.09 23.06 39.55
CA GLY A 25 17.57 23.41 38.20
C GLY A 25 17.72 22.16 37.34
N ASP A 26 18.13 21.04 37.96
CA ASP A 26 18.27 19.76 37.29
C ASP A 26 16.94 19.21 36.77
N ALA A 27 15.92 19.23 37.63
CA ALA A 27 14.57 18.81 37.26
C ALA A 27 13.90 19.74 36.24
N GLN A 28 14.29 21.02 36.15
CA GLN A 28 13.75 21.95 35.16
C GLN A 28 14.37 21.75 33.78
N TRP A 29 15.70 21.51 33.68
CA TRP A 29 16.32 21.25 32.38
C TRP A 29 15.88 19.90 31.79
N GLU A 30 15.71 18.86 32.62
CA GLU A 30 15.20 17.57 32.16
C GLU A 30 13.80 17.70 31.57
N ARG A 31 12.92 18.47 32.23
CA ARG A 31 11.56 18.74 31.74
C ARG A 31 11.57 19.52 30.43
N ASP A 32 12.46 20.51 30.28
CA ASP A 32 12.55 21.29 29.05
C ASP A 32 13.12 20.45 27.89
N LEU A 33 14.10 19.58 28.17
CA LEU A 33 14.66 18.65 27.19
C LEU A 33 13.62 17.60 26.75
N LEU A 34 12.87 17.04 27.70
CA LEU A 34 11.79 16.10 27.42
C LEU A 34 10.67 16.76 26.60
N ASN A 35 10.29 18.00 26.93
CA ASN A 35 9.31 18.76 26.14
C ASN A 35 9.82 18.99 24.71
N ARG A 36 11.06 19.45 24.55
CA ARG A 36 11.66 19.67 23.22
C ARG A 36 11.73 18.39 22.41
N LEU A 37 12.11 17.27 23.03
CA LEU A 37 12.15 15.97 22.36
C LEU A 37 10.75 15.47 21.99
N ALA A 38 9.76 15.65 22.87
CA ALA A 38 8.37 15.31 22.59
C ALA A 38 7.80 16.13 21.43
N PHE A 39 8.06 17.44 21.40
CA PHE A 39 7.64 18.32 20.30
C PHE A 39 8.39 18.04 19.00
N ALA A 40 9.69 17.71 19.05
CA ALA A 40 10.47 17.31 17.89
C ALA A 40 9.99 15.98 17.30
N ALA A 41 9.72 14.99 18.14
CA ALA A 41 9.18 13.68 17.75
C ALA A 41 7.79 13.80 17.12
N LEU A 42 6.92 14.66 17.67
CA LEU A 42 5.60 14.95 17.08
C LEU A 42 5.70 15.53 15.67
N ASN A 43 6.70 16.38 15.42
CA ASN A 43 6.92 16.96 14.11
C ASN A 43 7.39 15.91 13.09
N GLU A 44 8.28 15.00 13.51
CA GLU A 44 8.75 13.88 12.70
C GLU A 44 7.63 12.87 12.40
N GLN A 45 6.76 12.62 13.36
CA GLN A 45 5.62 11.72 13.19
C GLN A 45 4.58 12.27 12.20
N ARG A 46 4.36 13.60 12.18
CA ARG A 46 3.49 14.25 11.20
C ARG A 46 4.06 14.16 9.78
N ARG A 47 5.37 14.33 9.63
CA ARG A 47 6.06 14.20 8.34
C ARG A 47 6.02 12.75 7.86
N THR A 48 6.30 11.80 8.74
CA THR A 48 6.24 10.36 8.48
C THR A 48 4.84 9.90 8.06
N ARG A 49 3.78 10.43 8.68
CA ARG A 49 2.39 10.15 8.27
C ARG A 49 2.12 10.54 6.81
N ARG A 50 2.56 11.73 6.38
CA ARG A 50 2.36 12.20 4.99
C ARG A 50 3.27 11.47 4.01
N TRP A 51 4.51 11.19 4.40
CA TRP A 51 5.47 10.45 3.58
C TRP A 51 5.03 8.99 3.36
N GLY A 52 4.45 8.35 4.37
CA GLY A 52 3.86 7.03 4.23
C GLY A 52 2.70 7.00 3.23
N ILE A 53 1.86 8.04 3.20
CA ILE A 53 0.78 8.17 2.22
C ILE A 53 1.35 8.37 0.81
N PHE A 54 2.33 9.26 0.64
CA PHE A 54 2.97 9.51 -0.65
C PHE A 54 3.59 8.23 -1.23
N PHE A 55 4.34 7.49 -0.42
CA PHE A 55 4.96 6.23 -0.85
C PHE A 55 3.91 5.17 -1.18
N LYS A 56 2.85 5.05 -0.36
CA LYS A 56 1.70 4.16 -0.66
C LYS A 56 1.01 4.53 -1.96
N THR A 57 0.75 5.81 -2.22
CA THR A 57 0.15 6.25 -3.49
C THR A 57 1.05 5.98 -4.68
N LEU A 58 2.36 6.15 -4.55
CA LEU A 58 3.32 5.88 -5.62
C LEU A 58 3.37 4.38 -5.94
N VAL A 59 3.36 3.52 -4.91
CA VAL A 59 3.22 2.07 -5.07
C VAL A 59 1.87 1.71 -5.71
N PHE A 60 0.78 2.35 -5.29
CA PHE A 60 -0.54 2.13 -5.87
C PHE A 60 -0.55 2.47 -7.36
N ILE A 61 -0.02 3.65 -7.72
CA ILE A 61 0.13 4.08 -9.12
C ILE A 61 1.02 3.09 -9.89
N TYR A 62 2.13 2.64 -9.31
CA TYR A 62 3.03 1.68 -9.95
C TYR A 62 2.33 0.33 -10.22
N VAL A 63 1.59 -0.21 -9.25
CA VAL A 63 0.82 -1.46 -9.43
C VAL A 63 -0.28 -1.29 -10.46
N PHE A 64 -1.04 -0.19 -10.42
CA PHE A 64 -2.06 0.09 -11.43
C PHE A 64 -1.45 0.29 -12.82
N ALA A 65 -0.32 0.98 -12.92
CA ALA A 65 0.41 1.14 -14.17
C ALA A 65 0.87 -0.21 -14.72
N LEU A 66 1.41 -1.09 -13.89
CA LEU A 66 1.74 -2.47 -14.27
C LEU A 66 0.50 -3.27 -14.68
N MET A 67 -0.61 -3.15 -13.95
CA MET A 67 -1.86 -3.83 -14.29
C MET A 67 -2.41 -3.37 -15.65
N PHE A 68 -2.30 -2.08 -15.97
CA PHE A 68 -2.73 -1.54 -17.26
C PHE A 68 -1.70 -1.75 -18.38
N ALA A 69 -0.41 -1.81 -18.07
CA ALA A 69 0.63 -2.14 -19.04
C ALA A 69 0.59 -3.62 -19.41
N TYR A 70 0.35 -4.48 -18.41
CA TYR A 70 0.08 -5.90 -18.57
C TYR A 70 -1.40 -6.11 -18.90
N ARG A 71 -1.88 -5.48 -19.98
CA ARG A 71 -3.18 -5.85 -20.57
C ARG A 71 -2.99 -7.21 -21.25
N PRO A 72 -3.48 -8.33 -20.68
CA PRO A 72 -3.68 -9.52 -21.49
C PRO A 72 -4.56 -9.12 -22.67
N GLU A 73 -4.21 -9.57 -23.87
CA GLU A 73 -4.93 -9.29 -25.12
C GLU A 73 -6.43 -9.61 -25.03
N GLY A 74 -6.87 -10.34 -23.99
CA GLY A 74 -8.25 -10.62 -23.64
C GLY A 74 -9.07 -9.52 -22.94
N TRP A 75 -8.49 -8.47 -22.34
CA TRP A 75 -9.28 -7.49 -21.56
C TRP A 75 -10.23 -6.65 -22.42
N GLN A 76 -9.89 -6.46 -23.69
CA GLN A 76 -10.76 -5.85 -24.70
C GLN A 76 -11.99 -6.71 -25.04
N ASN A 77 -12.06 -7.96 -24.57
CA ASN A 77 -13.23 -8.84 -24.68
C ASN A 77 -14.10 -8.87 -23.41
N VAL A 78 -13.74 -8.14 -22.35
CA VAL A 78 -14.48 -8.10 -21.06
C VAL A 78 -15.45 -6.92 -20.99
N GLY A 79 -15.40 -6.00 -21.96
CA GLY A 79 -16.57 -5.19 -22.28
C GLY A 79 -17.62 -6.14 -22.84
N ALA A 80 -18.81 -6.19 -22.21
CA ALA A 80 -19.95 -6.96 -22.68
C ALA A 80 -19.93 -7.00 -24.21
N LYS A 81 -19.81 -8.20 -24.75
CA LYS A 81 -19.74 -8.53 -26.16
C LYS A 81 -20.97 -7.90 -26.86
N VAL A 82 -20.91 -6.61 -27.22
CA VAL A 82 -22.05 -5.85 -27.81
C VAL A 82 -22.18 -6.13 -29.31
N GLY A 83 -21.19 -6.82 -29.91
CA GLY A 83 -21.22 -7.26 -31.30
C GLY A 83 -22.14 -8.45 -31.58
N LYS A 84 -22.20 -8.86 -32.85
CA LYS A 84 -22.85 -10.12 -33.25
C LYS A 84 -22.00 -11.30 -32.74
N HIS A 85 -22.64 -12.36 -32.27
CA HIS A 85 -21.98 -13.59 -31.79
C HIS A 85 -22.37 -14.78 -32.64
N THR A 86 -21.51 -15.79 -32.67
CA THR A 86 -21.85 -17.09 -33.25
C THR A 86 -22.39 -17.97 -32.13
N ALA A 87 -23.60 -18.50 -32.31
CA ALA A 87 -24.17 -19.47 -31.38
C ALA A 87 -23.52 -20.84 -31.65
N LEU A 88 -23.12 -21.54 -30.60
CA LEU A 88 -22.57 -22.89 -30.66
C LEU A 88 -23.56 -23.85 -30.01
N VAL A 89 -24.00 -24.86 -30.75
CA VAL A 89 -24.85 -25.95 -30.26
C VAL A 89 -24.03 -27.23 -30.30
N GLU A 90 -23.69 -27.74 -29.13
CA GLU A 90 -22.92 -28.98 -28.99
C GLU A 90 -23.86 -30.14 -28.70
N VAL A 91 -23.86 -31.14 -29.57
CA VAL A 91 -24.67 -32.36 -29.42
C VAL A 91 -23.76 -33.50 -29.01
N SER A 92 -23.59 -33.66 -27.70
CA SER A 92 -22.76 -34.70 -27.13
C SER A 92 -23.60 -35.89 -26.67
N GLY A 93 -23.38 -37.06 -27.27
CA GLY A 93 -24.00 -38.32 -26.86
C GLY A 93 -24.93 -38.93 -27.90
N ILE A 94 -25.72 -39.93 -27.47
CA ILE A 94 -26.65 -40.67 -28.34
C ILE A 94 -27.97 -39.90 -28.40
N ILE A 95 -28.46 -39.64 -29.61
CA ILE A 95 -29.77 -39.01 -29.81
C ILE A 95 -30.85 -40.05 -29.49
N ALA A 96 -31.51 -39.86 -28.35
CA ALA A 96 -32.61 -40.70 -27.88
C ALA A 96 -33.85 -39.84 -27.59
N ALA A 97 -35.00 -40.49 -27.40
CA ALA A 97 -36.25 -39.80 -27.06
C ALA A 97 -36.16 -39.05 -25.72
N GLU A 98 -35.28 -39.50 -24.83
CA GLU A 98 -35.07 -38.94 -23.50
C GLU A 98 -33.57 -38.72 -23.24
N GLY A 99 -33.20 -37.64 -22.55
CA GLY A 99 -31.82 -37.28 -22.21
C GLY A 99 -31.33 -35.96 -22.81
N ASP A 100 -30.12 -35.54 -22.45
CA ASP A 100 -29.56 -34.21 -22.78
C ASP A 100 -29.34 -33.98 -24.28
N ALA A 101 -29.12 -35.05 -25.05
CA ALA A 101 -29.01 -35.03 -26.51
C ALA A 101 -30.34 -35.37 -27.23
N SER A 102 -31.48 -35.19 -26.57
CA SER A 102 -32.79 -35.46 -27.19
C SER A 102 -33.08 -34.51 -28.34
N ALA A 103 -33.80 -35.01 -29.35
CA ALA A 103 -34.15 -34.23 -30.54
C ALA A 103 -34.90 -32.94 -30.18
N ASP A 104 -35.79 -32.99 -29.18
CA ASP A 104 -36.56 -31.83 -28.75
C ASP A 104 -35.68 -30.75 -28.12
N THR A 105 -34.69 -31.14 -27.31
CA THR A 105 -33.73 -30.23 -26.69
C THR A 105 -32.85 -29.57 -27.74
N VAL A 106 -32.34 -30.35 -28.69
CA VAL A 106 -31.49 -29.85 -29.78
C VAL A 106 -32.27 -28.89 -30.68
N ILE A 107 -33.51 -29.25 -31.08
CA ILE A 107 -34.37 -28.40 -31.91
C ILE A 107 -34.72 -27.10 -31.18
N THR A 108 -35.04 -27.16 -29.88
CA THR A 108 -35.35 -25.98 -29.07
C THR A 108 -34.13 -25.06 -28.93
N GLY A 109 -32.96 -25.62 -28.68
CA GLY A 109 -31.69 -24.87 -28.60
C GLY A 109 -31.33 -24.21 -29.93
N LEU A 110 -31.49 -24.90 -31.06
CA LEU A 110 -31.30 -24.33 -32.39
C LEU A 110 -32.27 -23.20 -32.66
N ARG A 111 -33.55 -23.38 -32.33
CA ARG A 111 -34.58 -22.35 -32.52
C ARG A 111 -34.27 -21.09 -31.72
N ALA A 112 -33.90 -21.25 -30.45
CA ALA A 112 -33.48 -20.14 -29.60
C ALA A 112 -32.24 -19.43 -30.15
N ALA A 113 -31.26 -20.17 -30.67
CA ALA A 113 -30.07 -19.60 -31.29
C ALA A 113 -30.38 -18.77 -32.55
N PHE A 114 -31.33 -19.21 -33.37
CA PHE A 114 -31.77 -18.47 -34.57
C PHE A 114 -32.70 -17.28 -34.28
N GLU A 115 -33.42 -17.28 -33.15
CA GLU A 115 -34.29 -16.18 -32.75
C GLU A 115 -33.52 -14.98 -32.15
N ASP A 116 -32.28 -15.17 -31.69
CA ASP A 116 -31.45 -14.06 -31.20
C ASP A 116 -30.98 -13.17 -32.35
N LYS A 117 -31.41 -11.91 -32.32
CA LYS A 117 -31.07 -10.85 -33.29
C LYS A 117 -29.57 -10.55 -33.37
N LYS A 118 -28.78 -10.96 -32.37
CA LYS A 118 -27.33 -10.80 -32.33
C LYS A 118 -26.58 -12.03 -32.84
N THR A 119 -27.27 -13.11 -33.19
CA THR A 119 -26.61 -14.31 -33.77
C THR A 119 -26.22 -14.04 -35.23
N ALA A 120 -24.92 -14.07 -35.52
CA ALA A 120 -24.38 -13.98 -36.88
C ALA A 120 -24.46 -15.33 -37.64
N GLY A 121 -24.44 -16.43 -36.90
CA GLY A 121 -24.50 -17.79 -37.43
C GLY A 121 -24.54 -18.82 -36.31
N VAL A 122 -24.94 -20.04 -36.65
CA VAL A 122 -25.04 -21.17 -35.72
C VAL A 122 -24.07 -22.26 -36.18
N ILE A 123 -23.21 -22.73 -35.27
CA ILE A 123 -22.33 -23.87 -35.49
C ILE A 123 -22.87 -25.04 -34.68
N VAL A 124 -23.03 -26.18 -35.33
CA VAL A 124 -23.41 -27.44 -34.67
C VAL A 124 -22.19 -28.35 -34.67
N ARG A 125 -21.85 -28.92 -33.51
CA ARG A 125 -20.73 -29.83 -33.33
C ARG A 125 -21.17 -31.09 -32.60
#